data_AF-A0A838DAQ7-F1
#
_entry.id   AF-A0A838DAQ7-F1
#
_cell.length_a   1.000
_cell.length_b   1.000
_cell.length_c   1.000
_cell.angle_alpha   90.00
_cell.angle_beta   90.00
_cell.angle_gamma   90.00
#
_symmetry.space_group_name_H-M   'P 1'
#
loop_
_entity.id
_entity.type
_entity.pdbx_description
1 polymer ?
#
loop_
_entity_poly.entity_id
_entity_poly.type
_entity_poly.pdbx_seq_one_letter_code
_entity_poly.pdbx_strand_id
1 'polypeptide(L)'
;MTNEVNRDFSLKPTVRIGSYFFKWSDNDYGICPSESSVFKNFIRKMIPLLEHYMNILNFEDKNNSQKNLLGDKKHHICIAEKYSMNVSFIMFIDSAGSTVFYREEKFHVGSKEFENLEEEDHNTLVFQTRNNKMANHNIVSLKWLLGELLFDRLKNTN
;
A
#
# COMPACT_ATOMS: atom_id res chain seq x y z
N MET A 1 19.16 14.94 20.37
CA MET A 1 17.90 15.68 20.19
C MET A 1 17.17 15.08 19.01
N THR A 2 16.23 14.18 19.24
CA THR A 2 15.34 13.66 18.19
C THR A 2 14.30 14.73 17.91
N ASN A 3 14.33 15.32 16.72
CA ASN A 3 13.23 16.15 16.25
C ASN A 3 11.99 15.24 16.15
N GLU A 4 11.13 15.28 17.17
CA GLU A 4 9.79 14.71 17.07
C GLU A 4 9.05 15.50 16.00
N VAL A 5 9.09 14.99 14.77
CA VAL A 5 8.21 15.45 13.71
C VAL A 5 6.81 15.13 14.20
N ASN A 6 6.06 16.17 14.58
CA ASN A 6 4.68 16.03 15.01
C ASN A 6 3.86 15.53 13.82
N ARG A 7 3.67 14.20 13.75
CA ARG A 7 2.94 13.55 12.67
C ARG A 7 1.47 13.47 13.06
N ASP A 8 0.73 14.49 12.67
CA ASP A 8 -0.72 14.47 12.80
C ASP A 8 -1.30 13.54 11.72
N PHE A 9 -1.88 12.42 12.16
CA PHE A 9 -2.56 11.44 11.30
C PHE A 9 -4.08 11.66 11.26
N SER A 10 -4.58 12.85 11.62
CA SER A 10 -5.99 13.20 11.54
C SER A 10 -6.50 13.43 10.11
N LEU A 11 -5.59 13.66 9.14
CA LEU A 11 -5.98 14.10 7.81
C LEU A 11 -6.56 12.94 6.99
N LYS A 12 -7.85 13.07 6.65
CA LYS A 12 -8.57 12.23 5.69
C LYS A 12 -8.87 13.04 4.43
N PRO A 13 -7.89 13.28 3.53
CA PRO A 13 -8.12 14.16 2.39
C PRO A 13 -9.19 13.60 1.45
N THR A 14 -10.04 14.49 0.92
CA THR A 14 -10.96 14.11 -0.14
C THR A 14 -10.17 13.69 -1.38
N VAL A 15 -10.47 12.48 -1.89
CA VAL A 15 -9.92 11.97 -3.15
C VAL A 15 -11.08 11.60 -4.06
N ARG A 16 -11.21 12.32 -5.17
CA ARG A 16 -12.17 12.06 -6.24
C ARG A 16 -11.48 12.22 -7.59
N ILE A 17 -11.59 11.22 -8.44
CA ILE A 17 -10.93 11.16 -9.75
C ILE A 17 -11.94 10.56 -10.73
N GLY A 18 -12.48 11.39 -11.63
CA GLY A 18 -13.55 10.97 -12.54
C GLY A 18 -14.79 10.51 -11.77
N SER A 19 -15.18 9.26 -11.99
CA SER A 19 -16.28 8.58 -11.28
C SER A 19 -15.81 7.82 -10.04
N TYR A 20 -14.51 7.80 -9.74
CA TYR A 20 -14.00 7.15 -8.54
C TYR A 20 -13.90 8.12 -7.37
N PHE A 21 -14.22 7.65 -6.17
CA PHE A 21 -13.99 8.38 -4.93
C PHE A 21 -13.46 7.45 -3.84
N PHE A 22 -12.57 7.96 -3.00
CA PHE A 22 -12.02 7.22 -1.89
C PHE A 22 -12.90 7.42 -0.65
N LYS A 23 -13.41 6.32 -0.09
CA LYS A 23 -14.13 6.31 1.17
C LYS A 23 -13.16 5.90 2.28
N TRP A 24 -12.89 6.82 3.18
CA TRP A 24 -12.06 6.55 4.36
C TRP A 24 -12.75 5.58 5.32
N SER A 25 -11.97 4.80 6.05
CA SER A 25 -12.46 4.07 7.22
C SER A 25 -12.92 5.06 8.29
N ASP A 26 -14.08 4.81 8.87
CA ASP A 26 -14.68 5.69 9.89
C ASP A 26 -13.90 5.60 11.21
N ASN A 27 -13.39 4.41 11.55
CA ASN A 27 -12.80 4.11 12.85
C ASN A 27 -11.27 4.25 12.89
N ASP A 28 -10.60 4.35 11.73
CA ASP A 28 -9.13 4.36 11.65
C ASP A 28 -8.54 5.76 11.42
N TYR A 29 -7.21 5.83 11.60
CA TYR A 29 -6.40 7.01 11.34
C TYR A 29 -6.37 7.37 9.85
N GLY A 30 -6.17 8.66 9.57
CA GLY A 30 -5.87 9.16 8.25
C GLY A 30 -4.39 9.00 7.90
N ILE A 31 -3.85 10.00 7.21
CA ILE A 31 -2.45 10.05 6.78
C ILE A 31 -1.82 11.38 7.22
N CYS A 32 -0.49 11.46 7.19
CA CYS A 32 0.19 12.72 7.43
C CYS A 32 -0.08 13.69 6.26
N PRO A 33 -0.24 15.01 6.48
CA PRO A 33 -0.42 15.98 5.39
C PRO A 33 0.66 15.90 4.31
N SER A 34 1.91 15.60 4.69
CA SER A 34 3.04 15.44 3.76
C SER A 34 2.91 14.23 2.82
N GLU A 35 2.05 13.27 3.17
CA GLU A 35 1.82 12.03 2.41
C GLU A 35 0.69 12.17 1.37
N SER A 36 -0.14 13.21 1.52
CA SER A 36 -1.38 13.40 0.75
C SER A 36 -1.17 13.42 -0.77
N SER A 37 -0.12 14.09 -1.27
CA SER A 37 0.14 14.15 -2.72
C SER A 37 0.51 12.78 -3.29
N VAL A 38 1.34 12.01 -2.58
CA VAL A 38 1.78 10.67 -2.99
C VAL A 38 0.61 9.70 -2.94
N PHE A 39 -0.21 9.75 -1.90
CA PHE A 39 -1.40 8.92 -1.79
C PHE A 39 -2.41 9.18 -2.93
N LYS A 40 -2.69 10.46 -3.22
CA LYS A 40 -3.56 10.83 -4.35
C LYS A 40 -2.99 10.38 -5.70
N ASN A 41 -1.68 10.50 -5.89
CA ASN A 41 -1.01 10.03 -7.10
C ASN A 41 -1.05 8.51 -7.24
N PHE A 42 -0.90 7.78 -6.12
CA PHE A 42 -1.03 6.33 -6.11
C PHE A 42 -2.41 5.91 -6.61
N ILE A 43 -3.50 6.45 -6.03
CA ILE A 43 -4.87 6.17 -6.49
C ILE A 43 -5.04 6.53 -7.97
N ARG A 44 -4.54 7.68 -8.42
CA ARG A 44 -4.65 8.09 -9.83
C ARG A 44 -4.01 7.08 -10.78
N LYS A 45 -2.84 6.53 -10.43
CA LYS A 45 -2.14 5.50 -11.23
C LYS A 45 -2.90 4.17 -11.23
N MET A 46 -3.60 3.85 -10.15
CA MET A 46 -4.31 2.57 -10.01
C MET A 46 -5.62 2.51 -10.77
N ILE A 47 -6.31 3.64 -10.97
CA ILE A 47 -7.62 3.66 -11.67
C ILE A 47 -7.56 3.00 -13.06
N PRO A 48 -6.63 3.35 -13.97
CA PRO A 48 -6.55 2.69 -15.28
C PRO A 48 -6.26 1.18 -15.18
N LEU A 49 -5.50 0.75 -14.18
CA LEU A 49 -5.21 -0.67 -13.95
C LEU A 49 -6.46 -1.42 -13.47
N LEU A 50 -7.25 -0.78 -12.59
CA LEU A 50 -8.52 -1.33 -12.12
C LEU A 50 -9.54 -1.44 -13.26
N GLU A 51 -9.64 -0.42 -14.11
CA GLU A 51 -10.52 -0.47 -15.29
C GLU A 51 -10.12 -1.60 -16.24
N HIS A 52 -8.81 -1.78 -16.48
CA HIS A 52 -8.32 -2.88 -17.29
C HIS A 52 -8.62 -4.25 -16.65
N TYR A 53 -8.37 -4.39 -15.35
CA TYR A 53 -8.64 -5.62 -14.60
C TYR A 53 -10.13 -5.98 -14.62
N MET A 54 -11.01 -5.01 -14.38
CA MET A 54 -12.46 -5.20 -14.44
C MET A 54 -12.94 -5.58 -15.84
N ASN A 55 -12.35 -5.01 -16.89
CA ASN A 55 -12.68 -5.41 -18.25
C ASN A 55 -12.34 -6.89 -18.47
N ILE A 56 -11.15 -7.34 -18.07
CA ILE A 56 -10.76 -8.76 -18.17
C ILE A 56 -11.77 -9.65 -17.42
N LEU A 57 -12.10 -9.34 -16.17
CA LEU A 57 -13.07 -10.11 -15.38
C LEU A 57 -14.44 -10.18 -16.08
N ASN A 58 -14.95 -9.05 -16.58
CA ASN A 58 -16.23 -9.01 -17.29
C ASN A 58 -16.22 -9.77 -18.62
N PHE A 59 -15.07 -9.91 -19.28
CA PHE A 59 -14.95 -10.71 -20.51
C PHE A 59 -14.93 -12.21 -20.21
N GLU A 60 -14.30 -12.63 -19.11
CA GLU A 60 -14.29 -14.04 -18.68
C GLU A 60 -15.69 -14.53 -18.28
N ASP A 61 -16.48 -13.71 -17.58
CA ASP A 61 -17.85 -14.06 -17.20
C ASP A 61 -18.78 -14.26 -18.41
N LYS A 62 -18.54 -13.57 -19.52
CA LYS A 62 -19.36 -13.67 -20.75
C LYS A 62 -18.96 -14.84 -21.64
N ASN A 63 -17.68 -15.19 -21.68
CA ASN A 63 -17.15 -16.29 -22.49
C ASN A 63 -16.94 -17.54 -21.63
N ASN A 64 -18.05 -18.24 -21.34
CA ASN A 64 -18.12 -19.49 -20.58
C ASN A 64 -17.22 -20.66 -21.09
N SER A 65 -16.48 -20.47 -22.19
CA SER A 65 -15.56 -21.44 -22.78
C SER A 65 -14.10 -21.32 -22.31
N GLN A 66 -13.72 -20.23 -21.63
CA GLN A 66 -12.36 -20.02 -21.09
C GLN A 66 -12.28 -20.17 -19.56
N LYS A 67 -13.15 -21.01 -18.97
CA LYS A 67 -13.20 -21.28 -17.52
C LYS A 67 -11.89 -21.80 -16.88
N ASN A 68 -10.83 -22.03 -17.65
CA ASN A 68 -9.64 -22.75 -17.21
C ASN A 68 -8.33 -21.92 -17.17
N LEU A 69 -8.34 -20.61 -17.41
CA LEU A 69 -7.11 -19.80 -17.28
C LEU A 69 -6.96 -19.13 -15.89
N LEU A 70 -8.06 -18.77 -15.24
CA LEU A 70 -8.06 -18.19 -13.88
C LEU A 70 -8.76 -19.04 -12.81
N GLY A 71 -9.30 -20.20 -13.18
CA GLY A 71 -10.24 -21.01 -12.38
C GLY A 71 -9.75 -21.54 -11.02
N ASP A 72 -8.44 -21.55 -10.75
CA ASP A 72 -7.88 -22.21 -9.55
C ASP A 72 -7.22 -21.29 -8.52
N LYS A 73 -7.21 -19.96 -8.74
CA LYS A 73 -6.64 -19.04 -7.74
C LYS A 73 -7.56 -17.86 -7.55
N LYS A 74 -7.96 -17.63 -6.29
CA LYS A 74 -8.45 -16.34 -5.81
C LYS A 74 -7.31 -15.33 -6.01
N HIS A 75 -7.22 -14.75 -7.20
CA HIS A 75 -6.15 -13.82 -7.57
C HIS A 75 -6.39 -12.51 -6.84
N HIS A 76 -5.82 -12.42 -5.64
CA HIS A 76 -5.72 -11.16 -4.93
C HIS A 76 -4.52 -10.41 -5.49
N ILE A 77 -4.73 -9.18 -5.97
CA ILE A 77 -3.64 -8.32 -6.43
C ILE A 77 -3.23 -7.44 -5.25
N CYS A 78 -1.93 -7.42 -4.95
CA CYS A 78 -1.36 -6.53 -3.94
C CYS A 78 -0.36 -5.60 -4.61
N ILE A 79 -0.60 -4.29 -4.53
CA ILE A 79 0.28 -3.25 -5.09
C ILE A 79 0.70 -2.33 -3.96
N ALA A 80 1.99 -2.04 -3.87
CA ALA A 80 2.54 -1.14 -2.86
C ALA A 80 3.26 0.05 -3.51
N GLU A 81 2.94 1.27 -3.07
CA GLU A 81 3.65 2.51 -3.43
C GLU A 81 4.44 3.01 -2.22
N LYS A 82 5.76 3.14 -2.37
CA LYS A 82 6.65 3.60 -1.32
C LYS A 82 6.58 5.13 -1.21
N TYR A 83 6.29 5.65 -0.01
CA TYR A 83 6.39 7.09 0.30
C TYR A 83 7.80 7.45 0.77
N SER A 84 8.35 6.67 1.71
CA SER A 84 9.70 6.87 2.27
C SER A 84 10.35 5.53 2.58
N MET A 85 11.57 5.51 3.15
CA MET A 85 12.22 4.27 3.58
C MET A 85 11.34 3.42 4.51
N ASN A 86 10.52 4.07 5.34
CA ASN A 86 9.75 3.42 6.39
C ASN A 86 8.24 3.39 6.11
N VAL A 87 7.72 4.20 5.18
CA VAL A 87 6.27 4.32 4.96
C VAL A 87 5.89 3.89 3.54
N SER A 88 4.87 3.05 3.45
CA SER A 88 4.29 2.55 2.20
C SER A 88 2.77 2.59 2.22
N PHE A 89 2.16 2.85 1.06
CA PHE A 89 0.74 2.64 0.83
C PHE A 89 0.54 1.31 0.12
N ILE A 90 -0.45 0.53 0.55
CA ILE A 90 -0.72 -0.80 0.00
C ILE A 90 -2.17 -0.85 -0.44
N MET A 91 -2.42 -1.23 -1.69
CA MET A 91 -3.74 -1.53 -2.24
C MET A 91 -3.87 -3.04 -2.43
N PHE A 92 -4.94 -3.61 -1.89
CA PHE A 92 -5.38 -4.97 -2.19
C PHE A 92 -6.61 -4.91 -3.09
N ILE A 93 -6.66 -5.79 -4.07
CA ILE A 93 -7.81 -6.01 -4.95
C ILE A 93 -8.23 -7.47 -4.75
N ASP A 94 -9.51 -7.69 -4.44
CA ASP A 94 -10.06 -9.05 -4.36
C ASP A 94 -10.48 -9.59 -5.73
N SER A 95 -10.93 -10.84 -5.78
CA SER A 95 -11.38 -11.47 -7.03
C SER A 95 -12.67 -10.86 -7.61
N ALA A 96 -13.42 -10.09 -6.82
CA ALA A 96 -14.59 -9.34 -7.30
C ALA A 96 -14.21 -7.92 -7.75
N GLY A 97 -12.93 -7.55 -7.63
CA GLY A 97 -12.40 -6.23 -7.94
C GLY A 97 -12.66 -5.17 -6.88
N SER A 98 -13.13 -5.54 -5.68
CA SER A 98 -13.19 -4.62 -4.53
C SER A 98 -11.78 -4.23 -4.11
N THR A 99 -11.60 -2.98 -3.68
CA THR A 99 -10.29 -2.45 -3.31
C THR A 99 -10.22 -2.03 -1.85
N VAL A 100 -9.10 -2.36 -1.20
CA VAL A 100 -8.83 -1.96 0.19
C VAL A 100 -7.43 -1.37 0.29
N PHE A 101 -7.31 -0.22 0.94
CA PHE A 101 -6.05 0.51 1.09
C PHE A 101 -5.57 0.51 2.54
N TYR A 102 -4.26 0.37 2.70
CA TYR A 102 -3.57 0.41 3.98
C TYR A 102 -2.39 1.37 3.93
N ARG A 103 -2.06 1.93 5.09
CA ARG A 103 -0.74 2.54 5.35
C ARG A 103 0.07 1.56 6.19
N GLU A 104 1.29 1.30 5.75
CA GLU A 104 2.28 0.52 6.49
C GLU A 104 3.42 1.45 6.90
N GLU A 105 3.82 1.37 8.17
CA GLU A 105 5.02 2.02 8.68
C GLU A 105 5.93 1.02 9.37
N LYS A 106 7.22 1.07 9.03
CA LYS A 106 8.28 0.20 9.56
C LYS A 106 9.12 0.96 10.58
N PHE A 107 9.32 0.34 11.72
CA PHE A 107 10.12 0.86 12.83
C PHE A 107 11.28 -0.08 13.09
N HIS A 108 12.45 0.50 13.36
CA HIS A 108 13.60 -0.24 13.84
C HIS A 108 13.54 -0.20 15.38
N VAL A 109 13.41 -1.36 15.99
CA VAL A 109 13.47 -1.52 17.44
C VAL A 109 14.93 -1.73 17.81
N GLY A 110 15.61 -0.65 18.23
CA GLY A 110 16.90 -0.77 18.88
C GLY A 110 16.70 -1.36 20.28
N SER A 111 17.22 -2.55 20.54
CA SER A 111 17.40 -3.02 21.92
C SER A 111 18.82 -2.66 22.35
N LYS A 112 18.97 -2.13 23.57
CA LYS A 112 20.28 -1.92 24.21
C LYS A 112 21.07 -3.23 24.38
N GLU A 113 20.42 -4.39 24.21
CA GLU A 113 21.03 -5.72 24.31
C GLU A 113 21.73 -6.12 22.99
N PHE A 114 21.44 -5.45 21.86
CA PHE A 114 22.10 -5.68 20.56
C PHE A 114 23.22 -4.68 20.25
N GLU A 115 23.34 -3.57 20.97
CA GLU A 115 24.39 -2.55 20.75
C GLU A 115 25.80 -3.05 21.11
N ASN A 116 25.92 -4.09 21.95
CA ASN A 116 27.22 -4.66 22.38
C ASN A 116 27.88 -5.59 21.34
N LEU A 117 27.33 -5.74 20.13
CA LEU A 117 27.88 -6.59 19.08
C LEU A 117 28.50 -5.81 17.90
N GLU A 118 28.37 -4.48 17.87
CA GLU A 118 28.84 -3.65 16.75
C GLU A 118 30.09 -2.80 17.07
N GLU A 119 30.77 -3.07 18.19
CA GLU A 119 32.08 -2.46 18.52
C GLU A 119 33.26 -3.34 18.11
N GLU A 120 33.25 -4.03 16.97
CA GLU A 120 34.51 -4.48 16.36
C GLU A 120 34.54 -4.22 14.85
N ASP A 121 35.35 -3.21 14.54
CA ASP A 121 36.19 -3.02 13.37
C ASP A 121 35.75 -2.02 12.30
N HIS A 122 36.50 -0.91 12.31
CA HIS A 122 36.55 0.11 11.28
C HIS A 122 37.17 -0.47 10.00
N ASN A 123 36.65 0.00 8.87
CA ASN A 123 37.09 -0.25 7.49
C ASN A 123 36.51 -1.51 6.85
N THR A 124 35.52 -1.34 5.98
CA THR A 124 35.71 -1.58 4.54
C THR A 124 34.41 -1.24 3.81
N LEU A 125 34.48 -0.17 3.02
CA LEU A 125 33.45 0.25 2.08
C LEU A 125 33.58 -0.62 0.83
N VAL A 126 32.84 -1.74 0.75
CA VAL A 126 32.68 -2.51 -0.49
C VAL A 126 31.22 -2.94 -0.63
N PHE A 127 30.59 -2.45 -1.70
CA PHE A 127 29.36 -2.99 -2.28
C PHE A 127 29.45 -4.51 -2.44
N GLN A 128 28.74 -5.29 -1.62
CA GLN A 128 28.35 -6.64 -1.96
C GLN A 128 26.91 -6.94 -1.56
N THR A 129 26.07 -6.90 -2.57
CA THR A 129 24.83 -7.66 -2.69
C THR A 129 25.10 -9.15 -2.38
N ARG A 130 24.90 -9.59 -1.14
CA ARG A 130 24.58 -10.99 -0.81
C ARG A 130 24.20 -11.13 0.66
N ASN A 131 22.99 -11.65 0.89
CA ASN A 131 22.52 -12.23 2.15
C ASN A 131 22.29 -11.28 3.34
N ASN A 132 21.37 -10.33 3.22
CA ASN A 132 20.71 -9.73 4.39
C ASN A 132 19.69 -10.68 5.02
N LYS A 133 20.13 -11.87 5.45
CA LYS A 133 19.35 -12.77 6.31
C LYS A 133 19.48 -12.43 7.80
N MET A 134 20.42 -11.55 8.18
CA MET A 134 20.61 -11.10 9.58
C MET A 134 19.90 -9.79 9.94
N ALA A 135 19.61 -8.90 8.98
CA ALA A 135 19.13 -7.54 9.27
C ALA A 135 17.63 -7.41 9.66
N ASN A 136 16.85 -8.50 9.66
CA ASN A 136 15.38 -8.43 9.82
C ASN A 136 14.87 -8.67 11.25
N HIS A 137 15.72 -8.92 12.24
CA HIS A 137 15.26 -9.30 13.59
C HIS A 137 14.74 -8.11 14.42
N ASN A 138 14.98 -6.87 13.96
CA ASN A 138 14.66 -5.66 14.72
C ASN A 138 13.67 -4.73 13.98
N ILE A 139 12.97 -5.20 12.95
CA ILE A 139 12.00 -4.37 12.22
C ILE A 139 10.58 -4.83 12.55
N VAL A 140 9.80 -3.94 13.15
CA VAL A 140 8.35 -4.13 13.35
C VAL A 140 7.59 -3.24 12.36
N SER A 141 6.44 -3.71 11.88
CA SER A 141 5.56 -2.91 11.02
C SER A 141 4.19 -2.69 11.67
N LEU A 142 3.73 -1.45 11.62
CA LEU A 142 2.36 -1.07 11.94
C LEU A 142 1.59 -0.87 10.64
N LYS A 143 0.48 -1.58 10.51
CA LYS A 143 -0.40 -1.49 9.34
C LYS A 143 -1.81 -1.13 9.80
N TRP A 144 -2.37 -0.05 9.25
CA TRP A 144 -3.76 0.31 9.51
C TRP A 144 -4.53 0.55 8.22
N LEU A 145 -5.84 0.32 8.31
CA LEU A 145 -6.79 0.47 7.22
C LEU A 145 -7.02 1.96 6.94
N LEU A 146 -6.91 2.35 5.68
CA LEU A 146 -7.26 3.71 5.24
C LEU A 146 -8.68 3.78 4.70
N GLY A 147 -9.13 2.75 3.99
CA GLY A 147 -10.44 2.73 3.36
C GLY A 147 -10.45 2.04 2.00
N GLU A 148 -11.42 2.42 1.17
CA GLU A 148 -11.76 1.72 -0.08
C GLU A 148 -11.93 2.72 -1.23
N LEU A 149 -11.59 2.31 -2.45
CA LEU A 149 -11.91 3.07 -3.65
C LEU A 149 -13.24 2.59 -4.22
N LEU A 150 -14.20 3.51 -4.35
CA LEU A 150 -15.55 3.24 -4.81
C LEU A 150 -15.81 3.92 -6.17
N PHE A 151 -16.70 3.33 -6.96
CA PHE A 151 -17.14 3.87 -8.25
C PHE A 151 -18.57 4.40 -8.17
N ASP A 152 -18.74 5.67 -8.54
CA ASP A 152 -20.01 6.36 -8.62
C ASP A 152 -20.74 6.02 -9.93
N ARG A 153 -21.78 5.20 -9.82
CA ARG A 153 -22.60 4.76 -10.96
C ARG A 153 -23.58 5.83 -11.45
N LEU A 154 -23.75 6.95 -10.72
CA LEU A 154 -24.81 7.93 -11.01
C LEU A 154 -24.50 8.88 -12.19
N LYS A 155 -23.29 8.84 -12.78
CA LYS A 155 -22.90 9.75 -13.86
C LYS A 155 -23.16 9.26 -15.30
N ASN A 156 -23.58 8.01 -15.50
CA ASN A 156 -23.77 7.44 -16.85
C ASN A 156 -25.23 7.36 -17.30
N THR A 157 -26.13 8.14 -16.70
CA THR A 157 -27.49 8.33 -17.22
C THR A 157 -27.59 9.69 -17.92
N ASN A 158 -27.10 9.74 -19.16
CA ASN A 158 -27.43 10.78 -20.15
C ASN A 158 -27.38 10.14 -21.54
#